data_AF-A0A930R7C9-F1
#
_entry.id   AF-A0A930R7C9-F1
#
_cell.length_a   1.000
_cell.length_b   1.000
_cell.length_c   1.000
_cell.angle_alpha   90.00
_cell.angle_beta   90.00
_cell.angle_gamma   90.00
#
_symmetry.space_group_name_H-M   'P 1'
#
loop_
_entity.id
_entity.type
_entity.pdbx_description
1 polymer ?
#
loop_
_entity_poly.entity_id
_entity_poly.type
_entity_poly.pdbx_seq_one_letter_code
_entity_poly.pdbx_strand_id
1 'polypeptide(L)'
;MQNNPFYKFYQKSLEERKETLLNHPNLSNEAKALLEKGLELPESIANQMVENQIEVYGLPYGIVPELIVNEKSYIVPMVTEEPSVIAAASYASKLINLAGGTTTIQEKREMIGEIAIVKSPLTLEEVKTKLEQQRESLFTIANNAHPSIVKRGGGIREIWVEGKSTDKEKFYIFYVSVDTKEAMGANMLNTILEALVSPIEALTDGESIMAILSNLATNSVVTARCVLSPRILDTRT
;
A
#
# COMPACT_ATOMS: atom_id res chain seq x y z
N MET A 1 -0.13 30.91 -19.34
CA MET A 1 -0.82 30.90 -18.03
C MET A 1 -2.35 31.03 -18.11
N GLN A 2 -2.96 31.46 -19.23
CA GLN A 2 -4.41 31.69 -19.32
C GLN A 2 -5.30 30.43 -19.56
N ASN A 3 -4.73 29.24 -19.75
CA ASN A 3 -5.50 28.00 -20.00
C ASN A 3 -5.30 26.92 -18.92
N ASN A 4 -4.73 27.22 -17.74
CA ASN A 4 -4.72 26.25 -16.64
C ASN A 4 -6.06 26.33 -15.88
N PRO A 5 -6.92 25.29 -15.95
CA PRO A 5 -8.24 25.33 -15.33
C PRO A 5 -8.18 25.43 -13.78
N PHE A 6 -7.02 25.09 -13.19
CA PHE A 6 -6.74 25.16 -11.76
C PHE A 6 -6.04 26.45 -11.31
N TYR A 7 -5.93 27.47 -12.18
CA TYR A 7 -5.38 28.76 -11.78
C TYR A 7 -6.19 29.37 -10.63
N LYS A 8 -5.50 29.75 -9.55
CA LYS A 8 -6.10 30.30 -8.32
C LYS A 8 -7.27 29.45 -7.78
N PHE A 9 -7.19 28.12 -7.91
CA PHE A 9 -8.26 27.19 -7.53
C PHE A 9 -8.79 27.38 -6.09
N TYR A 10 -7.91 27.68 -5.14
CA TYR A 10 -8.28 27.92 -3.73
C TYR A 10 -9.14 29.19 -3.52
N GLN A 11 -9.16 30.12 -4.48
CA GLN A 11 -9.99 31.33 -4.44
C GLN A 11 -11.36 31.11 -5.10
N LYS A 12 -11.51 30.06 -5.92
CA LYS A 12 -12.78 29.70 -6.53
C LYS A 12 -13.78 29.24 -5.46
N SER A 13 -15.06 29.47 -5.70
CA SER A 13 -16.16 28.87 -4.94
C SER A 13 -16.17 27.34 -5.08
N LEU A 14 -16.88 26.66 -4.18
CA LEU A 14 -17.02 25.20 -4.24
C LEU A 14 -17.59 24.72 -5.58
N GLU A 15 -18.60 25.43 -6.11
CA GLU A 15 -19.24 25.07 -7.38
C GLU A 15 -18.31 25.28 -8.58
N GLU A 16 -17.57 26.38 -8.65
CA GLU A 16 -16.55 26.59 -9.70
C GLU A 16 -15.42 25.54 -9.63
N ARG A 17 -15.08 25.07 -8.42
CA ARG A 17 -14.11 23.98 -8.23
C ARG A 17 -14.64 22.64 -8.76
N LYS A 18 -15.90 22.31 -8.48
CA LYS A 18 -16.56 21.12 -9.02
C LYS A 18 -16.67 21.20 -10.54
N GLU A 19 -17.13 22.32 -11.07
CA GLU A 19 -17.25 22.56 -12.53
C GLU A 19 -15.91 22.37 -13.24
N THR A 20 -14.82 22.84 -12.63
CA THR A 20 -13.45 22.62 -13.14
C THR A 20 -13.14 21.13 -13.32
N LEU A 21 -13.58 20.27 -12.38
CA LEU A 21 -13.40 18.81 -12.46
C LEU A 21 -14.38 18.14 -13.42
N LEU A 22 -15.65 18.57 -13.44
CA LEU A 22 -16.68 18.02 -14.33
C LEU A 22 -16.34 18.24 -15.82
N ASN A 23 -15.68 19.36 -16.12
CA ASN A 23 -15.18 19.68 -17.46
C ASN A 23 -13.83 19.03 -17.79
N HIS A 24 -13.22 18.30 -16.85
CA HIS A 24 -11.94 17.64 -17.10
C HIS A 24 -12.12 16.42 -18.03
N PRO A 25 -11.31 16.29 -19.11
CA PRO A 25 -11.54 15.29 -20.16
C PRO A 25 -11.36 13.84 -19.68
N ASN A 26 -10.57 13.63 -18.62
CA ASN A 26 -10.26 12.29 -18.12
C ASN A 26 -11.23 11.80 -17.03
N LEU A 27 -12.25 12.57 -16.66
CA LEU A 27 -13.25 12.16 -15.68
C LEU A 27 -14.38 11.41 -16.40
N SER A 28 -14.66 10.16 -15.99
CA SER A 28 -15.74 9.37 -16.61
C SER A 28 -17.11 9.94 -16.30
N ASN A 29 -18.13 9.61 -17.10
CA ASN A 29 -19.49 10.09 -16.87
C ASN A 29 -20.04 9.61 -15.52
N GLU A 30 -19.67 8.39 -15.10
CA GLU A 30 -20.03 7.83 -13.79
C GLU A 30 -19.40 8.66 -12.66
N ALA A 31 -18.11 8.99 -12.78
CA ALA A 31 -17.41 9.80 -11.79
C ALA A 31 -17.96 11.24 -11.72
N LYS A 32 -18.36 11.82 -12.86
CA LYS A 32 -19.05 13.12 -12.91
C LYS A 32 -20.37 13.07 -12.15
N ALA A 33 -21.20 12.07 -12.43
CA ALA A 33 -22.48 11.90 -11.75
C ALA A 33 -22.32 11.70 -10.23
N LEU A 34 -21.28 10.98 -9.78
CA LEU A 34 -20.96 10.83 -8.35
C LEU A 34 -20.52 12.17 -7.72
N LEU A 35 -19.68 12.94 -8.41
CA LEU A 35 -19.24 14.25 -7.90
C LEU A 35 -20.39 15.26 -7.78
N GLU A 36 -21.34 15.23 -8.70
CA GLU A 36 -22.55 16.08 -8.68
C GLU A 36 -23.52 15.70 -7.56
N LYS A 37 -23.76 14.40 -7.36
CA LYS A 37 -24.69 13.89 -6.34
C LYS A 37 -24.16 14.01 -4.91
N GLY A 38 -22.86 14.26 -4.75
CA GLY A 38 -22.17 14.10 -3.48
C GLY A 38 -21.65 12.67 -3.36
N LEU A 39 -20.42 12.52 -2.86
CA LEU A 39 -19.74 11.24 -2.68
C LEU A 39 -20.30 10.47 -1.47
N GLU A 40 -21.61 10.24 -1.45
CA GLU A 40 -22.30 9.53 -0.38
C GLU A 40 -21.97 8.04 -0.42
N LEU A 41 -21.68 7.47 0.74
CA LEU A 41 -21.56 6.03 0.92
C LEU A 41 -22.93 5.47 1.34
N PRO A 42 -23.60 4.64 0.50
CA PRO A 42 -24.89 4.07 0.86
C PRO A 42 -24.81 3.26 2.16
N GLU A 43 -25.78 3.41 3.05
CA GLU A 43 -25.84 2.67 4.32
C GLU A 43 -25.77 1.15 4.14
N SER A 44 -26.40 0.63 3.08
CA SER A 44 -26.35 -0.80 2.75
C SER A 44 -24.92 -1.29 2.48
N ILE A 45 -24.05 -0.42 1.96
CA ILE A 45 -22.63 -0.72 1.76
C ILE A 45 -21.85 -0.50 3.06
N ALA A 46 -22.09 0.62 3.76
CA ALA A 46 -21.43 0.91 5.03
C ALA A 46 -21.63 -0.22 6.07
N ASN A 47 -22.84 -0.75 6.18
CA ASN A 47 -23.20 -1.85 7.07
C ASN A 47 -22.52 -3.19 6.71
N GLN A 48 -21.97 -3.32 5.49
CA GLN A 48 -21.19 -4.50 5.07
C GLN A 48 -19.69 -4.30 5.29
N MET A 49 -19.22 -3.08 5.51
CA MET A 49 -17.79 -2.76 5.65
C MET A 49 -17.28 -3.00 7.07
N VAL A 50 -18.12 -2.77 8.09
CA VAL A 50 -17.75 -2.87 9.51
C VAL A 50 -18.92 -3.39 10.35
N GLU A 51 -18.62 -3.92 11.53
CA GLU A 51 -19.63 -4.36 12.51
C GLU A 51 -20.23 -3.17 13.29
N ASN A 52 -21.47 -3.32 13.75
CA ASN A 52 -22.18 -2.35 14.61
C ASN A 52 -22.24 -0.91 14.05
N GLN A 53 -22.39 -0.77 12.73
CA GLN A 53 -22.54 0.53 12.09
C GLN A 53 -23.80 1.24 12.59
N ILE A 54 -23.66 2.51 13.00
CA ILE A 54 -24.77 3.36 13.44
C ILE A 54 -24.94 4.62 12.59
N GLU A 55 -23.88 5.05 11.89
CA GLU A 55 -23.85 6.29 11.10
C GLU A 55 -22.64 6.28 10.15
N VAL A 56 -22.68 7.10 9.09
CA VAL A 56 -21.53 7.40 8.21
C VAL A 56 -20.92 8.75 8.60
N TYR A 57 -19.62 8.76 8.91
CA TYR A 57 -18.90 9.99 9.26
C TYR A 57 -18.20 10.59 8.03
N GLY A 58 -18.51 11.85 7.71
CA GLY A 58 -17.92 12.59 6.59
C GLY A 58 -16.69 13.42 6.97
N LEU A 59 -15.71 13.49 6.07
CA LEU A 59 -14.53 14.36 6.17
C LEU A 59 -14.42 15.27 4.93
N PRO A 60 -13.79 16.46 5.05
CA PRO A 60 -13.57 17.32 3.89
C PRO A 60 -12.77 16.62 2.80
N TYR A 61 -13.31 16.65 1.57
CA TYR A 61 -12.68 16.11 0.37
C TYR A 61 -12.17 17.27 -0.49
N GLY A 62 -10.86 17.30 -0.75
CA GLY A 62 -10.23 18.27 -1.63
C GLY A 62 -9.25 17.62 -2.60
N ILE A 63 -8.53 18.45 -3.35
CA ILE A 63 -7.56 17.99 -4.34
C ILE A 63 -6.26 18.80 -4.27
N VAL A 64 -5.15 18.15 -4.62
CA VAL A 64 -3.94 18.79 -5.14
C VAL A 64 -4.06 18.80 -6.67
N PRO A 65 -4.21 19.97 -7.30
CA PRO A 65 -4.61 20.02 -8.71
C PRO A 65 -3.61 19.48 -9.71
N GLU A 66 -2.32 19.59 -9.43
CA GLU A 66 -1.28 19.23 -10.39
C GLU A 66 -0.02 18.80 -9.66
N LEU A 67 0.23 17.49 -9.63
CA LEU A 67 1.48 16.87 -9.17
C LEU A 67 2.09 16.09 -10.33
N ILE A 68 3.30 16.48 -10.74
CA ILE A 68 4.03 15.77 -11.80
C ILE A 68 4.87 14.68 -11.16
N VAL A 69 4.61 13.42 -11.52
CA VAL A 69 5.38 12.23 -11.10
C VAL A 69 5.81 11.45 -12.32
N ASN A 70 7.12 11.25 -12.50
CA ASN A 70 7.71 10.60 -13.68
C ASN A 70 7.13 11.17 -14.98
N GLU A 71 7.18 12.51 -15.13
CA GLU A 71 6.69 13.26 -16.30
C GLU A 71 5.17 13.22 -16.54
N LYS A 72 4.41 12.51 -15.71
CA LYS A 72 2.95 12.44 -15.81
C LYS A 72 2.29 13.33 -14.75
N SER A 73 1.35 14.14 -15.19
CA SER A 73 0.56 15.04 -14.34
C SER A 73 -0.63 14.31 -13.71
N TYR A 74 -0.84 14.51 -12.42
CA TYR A 74 -1.91 13.92 -11.62
C TYR A 74 -2.69 14.99 -10.85
N ILE A 75 -4.01 14.76 -10.72
CA ILE A 75 -4.86 15.42 -9.73
C ILE A 75 -4.98 14.45 -8.55
N VAL A 76 -4.46 14.84 -7.38
CA VAL A 76 -4.42 13.95 -6.21
C VAL A 76 -5.61 14.26 -5.29
N PRO A 77 -6.53 13.33 -5.04
CA PRO A 77 -7.58 13.51 -4.05
C PRO A 77 -6.99 13.45 -2.63
N MET A 78 -7.48 14.30 -1.74
CA MET A 78 -7.08 14.33 -0.33
C MET A 78 -8.32 14.44 0.56
N VAL A 79 -8.37 13.64 1.62
CA VAL A 79 -9.40 13.68 2.64
C VAL A 79 -8.73 13.98 3.98
N THR A 80 -9.01 15.14 4.56
CA THR A 80 -8.39 15.60 5.81
C THR A 80 -9.22 16.73 6.44
N GLU A 81 -9.26 16.76 7.77
CA GLU A 81 -9.85 17.80 8.59
C GLU A 81 -8.89 18.95 8.89
N GLU A 82 -7.58 18.73 8.74
CA GLU A 82 -6.56 19.68 9.18
C GLU A 82 -6.45 20.86 8.18
N PRO A 83 -6.65 22.11 8.63
CA PRO A 83 -6.47 23.28 7.79
C PRO A 83 -5.06 23.35 7.22
N SER A 84 -4.91 24.03 6.09
CA SER A 84 -3.63 24.26 5.40
C SER A 84 -2.93 23.03 4.78
N VAL A 85 -3.25 21.78 5.15
CA VAL A 85 -2.60 20.58 4.58
C VAL A 85 -2.68 20.54 3.05
N ILE A 86 -3.89 20.64 2.50
CA ILE A 86 -4.12 20.63 1.05
C ILE A 86 -3.48 21.86 0.37
N ALA A 87 -3.49 23.01 1.04
CA ALA A 87 -2.91 24.24 0.53
C ALA A 87 -1.37 24.15 0.45
N ALA A 88 -0.73 23.62 1.50
CA ALA A 88 0.70 23.40 1.57
C ALA A 88 1.15 22.36 0.53
N ALA A 89 0.44 21.23 0.41
CA ALA A 89 0.70 20.22 -0.60
C ALA A 89 0.57 20.79 -2.02
N SER A 90 -0.45 21.60 -2.29
CA SER A 90 -0.64 22.28 -3.59
C SER A 90 0.47 23.28 -3.90
N TYR A 91 0.90 24.05 -2.91
CA TYR A 91 1.99 25.01 -3.08
C TYR A 91 3.34 24.30 -3.31
N ALA A 92 3.65 23.28 -2.52
CA ALA A 92 4.85 22.47 -2.69
C ALA A 92 4.86 21.79 -4.07
N SER A 93 3.74 21.21 -4.49
CA SER A 93 3.59 20.60 -5.81
C SER A 93 3.88 21.60 -6.93
N LYS A 94 3.37 22.83 -6.82
CA LYS A 94 3.67 23.89 -7.78
C LYS A 94 5.18 24.19 -7.88
N LEU A 95 5.88 24.30 -6.75
CA LEU A 95 7.34 24.54 -6.74
C LEU A 95 8.11 23.36 -7.33
N ILE A 96 7.72 22.13 -6.98
CA ILE A 96 8.31 20.90 -7.50
C ILE A 96 8.12 20.79 -9.01
N ASN A 97 6.93 21.11 -9.52
CA ASN A 97 6.64 21.11 -10.95
C ASN A 97 7.49 22.13 -11.72
N LEU A 98 7.75 23.32 -11.14
CA LEU A 98 8.68 24.30 -11.73
C LEU A 98 10.11 23.76 -11.86
N ALA A 99 10.47 22.75 -11.05
CA ALA A 99 11.77 22.09 -11.08
C ALA A 99 11.79 20.78 -11.90
N GLY A 100 10.72 20.48 -12.63
CA GLY A 100 10.62 19.27 -13.46
C GLY A 100 9.85 18.10 -12.81
N GLY A 101 9.26 18.29 -11.63
CA GLY A 101 8.41 17.29 -10.98
C GLY A 101 9.16 16.37 -10.01
N THR A 102 8.47 15.30 -9.61
CA THR A 102 9.00 14.24 -8.76
C THR A 102 9.36 13.02 -9.60
N THR A 103 10.49 12.38 -9.30
CA THR A 103 10.82 11.05 -9.81
C THR A 103 10.59 10.01 -8.73
N THR A 104 10.09 8.83 -9.10
CA THR A 104 9.85 7.73 -8.17
C THR A 104 10.44 6.42 -8.66
N ILE A 105 10.95 5.63 -7.74
CA ILE A 105 11.49 4.28 -8.00
C ILE A 105 10.90 3.31 -6.98
N GLN A 106 10.53 2.12 -7.46
CA GLN A 106 10.12 0.99 -6.65
C GLN A 106 10.87 -0.24 -7.14
N GLU A 107 11.75 -0.81 -6.32
CA GLU A 107 12.56 -1.98 -6.72
C GLU A 107 11.77 -3.28 -6.59
N LYS A 108 10.94 -3.39 -5.56
CA LYS A 108 10.08 -4.55 -5.29
C LYS A 108 8.70 -4.10 -4.83
N ARG A 109 7.71 -4.98 -5.07
CA ARG A 109 6.33 -4.86 -4.57
C ARG A 109 5.86 -6.23 -4.12
N GLU A 110 6.31 -6.62 -2.94
CA GLU A 110 5.92 -7.88 -2.29
C GLU A 110 5.48 -7.61 -0.87
N MET A 111 4.48 -8.36 -0.41
CA MET A 111 4.07 -8.37 0.98
C MET A 111 4.81 -9.47 1.73
N ILE A 112 5.17 -9.20 2.98
CA ILE A 112 5.89 -10.13 3.84
C ILE A 112 4.93 -10.67 4.89
N GLY A 113 4.95 -11.99 5.07
CA GLY A 113 4.24 -12.69 6.13
C GLY A 113 5.20 -13.41 7.05
N GLU A 114 4.77 -13.67 8.28
CA GLU A 114 5.59 -14.22 9.36
C GLU A 114 4.90 -15.43 9.98
N ILE A 115 5.66 -16.53 10.13
CA ILE A 115 5.28 -17.70 10.92
C ILE A 115 6.30 -17.86 12.03
N ALA A 116 5.86 -17.70 13.27
CA ALA A 116 6.73 -17.83 14.43
C ALA A 116 6.65 -19.25 15.00
N ILE A 117 7.82 -19.88 15.11
CA ILE A 117 8.00 -21.24 15.60
C ILE A 117 8.81 -21.22 16.89
N VAL A 118 8.29 -21.86 17.93
CA VAL A 118 8.92 -22.02 19.24
C VAL A 118 9.20 -23.49 19.53
N LYS A 119 10.00 -23.76 20.56
CA LYS A 119 10.31 -25.11 21.09
C LYS A 119 10.90 -26.12 20.08
N SER A 120 11.38 -25.66 18.92
CA SER A 120 12.09 -26.53 17.99
C SER A 120 13.40 -27.00 18.63
N PRO A 121 13.71 -28.32 18.63
CA PRO A 121 14.96 -28.85 19.15
C PRO A 121 16.14 -28.63 18.20
N LEU A 122 15.86 -28.18 16.97
CA LEU A 122 16.84 -28.01 15.91
C LEU A 122 17.60 -26.69 16.06
N THR A 123 18.85 -26.68 15.61
CA THR A 123 19.65 -25.46 15.43
C THR A 123 19.21 -24.69 14.19
N LEU A 124 19.53 -23.39 14.12
CA LEU A 124 19.19 -22.55 12.96
C LEU A 124 19.75 -23.13 11.64
N GLU A 125 20.95 -23.72 11.65
CA GLU A 125 21.56 -24.29 10.44
C GLU A 125 20.87 -25.57 9.98
N GLU A 126 20.40 -26.40 10.92
CA GLU A 126 19.57 -27.57 10.59
C GLU A 126 18.22 -27.12 10.02
N VAL A 127 17.58 -26.09 10.60
CA VAL A 127 16.33 -25.53 10.10
C VAL A 127 16.50 -24.97 8.69
N LYS A 128 17.55 -24.19 8.43
CA LYS A 128 17.86 -23.67 7.08
C LYS A 128 18.10 -24.80 6.07
N THR A 129 18.84 -25.84 6.46
CA THR A 129 19.12 -26.99 5.59
C THR A 129 17.82 -27.71 5.22
N LYS A 130 16.96 -27.97 6.20
CA LYS A 130 15.65 -28.59 5.96
C LYS A 130 14.72 -27.68 5.13
N LEU A 131 14.74 -26.37 5.37
CA LEU A 131 13.99 -25.39 4.58
C LEU A 131 14.37 -25.45 3.11
N GLU A 132 15.66 -25.46 2.81
CA GLU A 132 16.14 -25.53 1.43
C GLU A 132 15.76 -26.88 0.76
N GLN A 133 15.83 -27.99 1.49
CA GLN A 133 15.41 -29.31 0.98
C GLN A 133 13.90 -29.38 0.68
N GLN A 134 13.06 -28.66 1.43
CA GLN A 134 11.61 -28.66 1.26
C GLN A 134 11.07 -27.45 0.50
N ARG A 135 11.95 -26.54 0.04
CA ARG A 135 11.58 -25.25 -0.54
C ARG A 135 10.56 -25.37 -1.66
N GLU A 136 10.79 -26.23 -2.63
CA GLU A 136 9.89 -26.45 -3.77
C GLU A 136 8.52 -27.00 -3.34
N SER A 137 8.49 -27.87 -2.33
CA SER A 137 7.25 -28.40 -1.75
C SER A 137 6.46 -27.29 -1.07
N LEU A 138 7.12 -26.46 -0.25
CA LEU A 138 6.50 -25.32 0.42
C LEU A 138 5.99 -24.27 -0.58
N PHE A 139 6.75 -24.01 -1.65
CA PHE A 139 6.32 -23.13 -2.74
C PHE A 139 5.06 -23.66 -3.42
N THR A 140 5.00 -24.97 -3.66
CA THR A 140 3.83 -25.63 -4.24
C THR A 140 2.61 -25.51 -3.32
N ILE A 141 2.78 -25.75 -2.01
CA ILE A 141 1.71 -25.61 -1.01
C ILE A 141 1.20 -24.17 -0.97
N ALA A 142 2.10 -23.19 -0.86
CA ALA A 142 1.75 -21.76 -0.82
C ALA A 142 0.97 -21.33 -2.07
N ASN A 143 1.44 -21.72 -3.26
CA ASN A 143 0.77 -21.38 -4.52
C ASN A 143 -0.60 -22.07 -4.65
N ASN A 144 -0.74 -23.30 -4.16
CA ASN A 144 -2.00 -24.04 -4.16
C ASN A 144 -3.01 -23.52 -3.11
N ALA A 145 -2.54 -22.89 -2.04
CA ALA A 145 -3.41 -22.25 -1.04
C ALA A 145 -4.19 -21.07 -1.63
N HIS A 146 -3.63 -20.39 -2.64
CA HIS A 146 -4.31 -19.27 -3.31
C HIS A 146 -4.09 -19.26 -4.84
N PRO A 147 -4.64 -20.24 -5.58
CA PRO A 147 -4.30 -20.45 -7.00
C PRO A 147 -4.72 -19.28 -7.92
N SER A 148 -5.67 -18.45 -7.48
CA SER A 148 -6.13 -17.29 -8.26
C SER A 148 -5.06 -16.22 -8.43
N ILE A 149 -4.13 -16.05 -7.47
CA ILE A 149 -3.06 -15.06 -7.60
C ILE A 149 -1.96 -15.55 -8.55
N VAL A 150 -1.68 -16.85 -8.53
CA VAL A 150 -0.74 -17.51 -9.45
C VAL A 150 -1.21 -17.35 -10.89
N LYS A 151 -2.51 -17.56 -11.16
CA LYS A 151 -3.13 -17.31 -12.48
C LYS A 151 -2.99 -15.85 -12.96
N ARG A 152 -2.84 -14.90 -12.03
CA ARG A 152 -2.62 -13.47 -12.32
C ARG A 152 -1.12 -13.12 -12.37
N GLY A 153 -0.23 -14.11 -12.34
CA GLY A 153 1.22 -13.97 -12.40
C GLY A 153 1.86 -13.57 -11.06
N GLY A 154 1.13 -13.63 -9.94
CA GLY A 154 1.63 -13.32 -8.60
C GLY A 154 2.10 -14.58 -7.86
N GLY A 155 1.86 -14.66 -6.56
CA GLY A 155 2.17 -15.83 -5.72
C GLY A 155 3.47 -15.68 -4.94
N ILE A 156 3.89 -16.77 -4.28
CA ILE A 156 5.10 -16.77 -3.44
C ILE A 156 6.33 -16.41 -4.27
N ARG A 157 7.26 -15.69 -3.66
CA ARG A 157 8.54 -15.27 -4.25
C ARG A 157 9.71 -15.80 -3.45
N GLU A 158 9.62 -15.71 -2.13
CA GLU A 158 10.69 -16.15 -1.25
C GLU A 158 10.15 -16.73 0.06
N ILE A 159 10.91 -17.66 0.64
CA ILE A 159 10.78 -18.10 2.02
C ILE A 159 12.16 -18.11 2.65
N TRP A 160 12.31 -17.52 3.83
CA TRP A 160 13.56 -17.53 4.58
C TRP A 160 13.29 -17.62 6.08
N VAL A 161 14.32 -17.95 6.84
CA VAL A 161 14.19 -18.13 8.30
C VAL A 161 15.27 -17.36 9.03
N GLU A 162 14.88 -16.70 10.11
CA GLU A 162 15.80 -16.06 11.04
C GLU A 162 15.64 -16.64 12.45
N GLY A 163 16.77 -16.89 13.11
CA GLY A 163 16.80 -17.17 14.53
C GLY A 163 16.66 -15.89 15.33
N LYS A 164 15.74 -15.89 16.29
CA LYS A 164 15.55 -14.82 17.26
C LYS A 164 15.71 -15.39 18.66
N SER A 165 16.03 -14.51 19.60
CA SER A 165 16.17 -14.89 21.00
C SER A 165 15.62 -13.78 21.88
N THR A 166 14.89 -14.18 22.91
CA THR A 166 14.63 -13.37 24.08
C THR A 166 15.55 -13.82 25.22
N ASP A 167 15.48 -13.15 26.37
CA ASP A 167 16.15 -13.59 27.59
C ASP A 167 15.66 -14.97 28.06
N LYS A 168 14.50 -15.44 27.59
CA LYS A 168 13.82 -16.65 28.06
C LYS A 168 13.89 -17.82 27.08
N GLU A 169 13.82 -17.56 25.78
CA GLU A 169 13.85 -18.61 24.77
C GLU A 169 14.40 -18.15 23.42
N LYS A 170 14.86 -19.14 22.64
CA LYS A 170 15.14 -19.00 21.21
C LYS A 170 13.90 -19.44 20.42
N PHE A 171 13.64 -18.72 19.34
CA PHE A 171 12.53 -19.01 18.42
C PHE A 171 12.96 -18.69 16.98
N TYR A 172 12.19 -19.19 16.02
CA TYR A 172 12.45 -18.98 14.60
C TYR A 172 11.29 -18.20 13.99
N ILE A 173 11.60 -17.22 13.16
CA ILE A 173 10.60 -16.57 12.31
C ILE A 173 10.86 -17.01 10.87
N PHE A 174 9.87 -17.68 10.28
CA PHE A 174 9.81 -17.93 8.86
C PHE A 174 9.11 -16.76 8.19
N TYR A 175 9.84 -16.08 7.33
CA TYR A 175 9.31 -15.01 6.51
C TYR A 175 8.94 -15.56 5.14
N VAL A 176 7.81 -15.12 4.62
CA VAL A 176 7.33 -15.48 3.29
C VAL A 176 7.04 -14.19 2.53
N SER A 177 7.68 -13.98 1.36
CA SER A 177 7.32 -12.86 0.49
C SER A 177 6.39 -13.32 -0.64
N VAL A 178 5.35 -12.53 -0.90
CA VAL A 178 4.33 -12.84 -1.91
C VAL A 178 4.09 -11.62 -2.79
N ASP A 179 4.10 -11.84 -4.09
CA ASP A 179 3.65 -10.86 -5.09
C ASP A 179 2.12 -10.89 -5.13
N THR A 180 1.52 -9.84 -4.56
CA THR A 180 0.07 -9.69 -4.40
C THR A 180 -0.59 -8.97 -5.58
N LYS A 181 0.18 -8.62 -6.62
CA LYS A 181 -0.25 -7.76 -7.73
C LYS A 181 -0.91 -6.48 -7.21
N GLU A 182 -2.14 -6.21 -7.63
CA GLU A 182 -2.84 -4.98 -7.29
C GLU A 182 -3.59 -5.04 -5.96
N ALA A 183 -3.71 -6.22 -5.34
CA ALA A 183 -4.31 -6.33 -4.01
C ALA A 183 -3.29 -5.92 -2.94
N MET A 184 -3.77 -5.34 -1.83
CA MET A 184 -2.95 -5.25 -0.61
C MET A 184 -2.55 -6.65 -0.12
N GLY A 185 -3.47 -7.62 -0.20
CA GLY A 185 -3.14 -9.04 -0.04
C GLY A 185 -3.13 -9.58 1.39
N ALA A 186 -3.63 -8.84 2.39
CA ALA A 186 -3.67 -9.30 3.79
C ALA A 186 -4.33 -10.69 3.94
N ASN A 187 -5.58 -10.85 3.50
CA ASN A 187 -6.31 -12.12 3.61
C ASN A 187 -5.62 -13.25 2.84
N MET A 188 -5.15 -12.95 1.62
CA MET A 188 -4.44 -13.92 0.78
C MET A 188 -3.15 -14.40 1.44
N LEU A 189 -2.38 -13.48 2.01
CA LEU A 189 -1.13 -13.81 2.68
C LEU A 189 -1.41 -14.64 3.93
N ASN A 190 -2.40 -14.29 4.75
CA ASN A 190 -2.78 -15.10 5.91
C ASN A 190 -3.19 -16.53 5.50
N THR A 191 -4.00 -16.70 4.45
CA THR A 191 -4.36 -18.03 3.93
C THR A 191 -3.13 -18.82 3.47
N ILE A 192 -2.16 -18.16 2.82
CA ILE A 192 -0.90 -18.81 2.43
C ILE A 192 -0.09 -19.23 3.67
N LEU A 193 0.03 -18.35 4.67
CA LEU A 193 0.78 -18.64 5.89
C LEU A 193 0.13 -19.78 6.68
N GLU A 194 -1.20 -19.77 6.85
CA GLU A 194 -1.97 -20.85 7.49
C GLU A 194 -1.70 -22.21 6.83
N ALA A 195 -1.67 -22.27 5.49
CA ALA A 195 -1.36 -23.49 4.75
C ALA A 195 0.09 -23.97 4.95
N LEU A 196 1.01 -23.07 5.31
CA LEU A 196 2.41 -23.38 5.56
C LEU A 196 2.71 -23.74 7.03
N VAL A 197 1.80 -23.48 7.97
CA VAL A 197 1.99 -23.76 9.40
C VAL A 197 2.34 -25.23 9.63
N SER A 198 1.45 -26.17 9.28
CA SER A 198 1.68 -27.59 9.58
C SER A 198 2.92 -28.17 8.90
N PRO A 199 3.22 -27.86 7.61
CA PRO A 199 4.49 -28.25 7.00
C PRO A 199 5.73 -27.71 7.73
N ILE A 200 5.70 -26.45 8.19
CA ILE A 200 6.84 -25.83 8.89
C ILE A 200 6.99 -26.41 10.31
N GLU A 201 5.90 -26.68 11.02
CA GLU A 201 5.95 -27.39 12.31
C GLU A 201 6.60 -28.77 12.14
N ALA A 202 6.17 -29.55 11.15
CA ALA A 202 6.75 -30.86 10.86
C ALA A 202 8.23 -30.78 10.40
N LEU A 203 8.60 -29.72 9.69
CA LEU A 203 9.99 -29.47 9.28
C LEU A 203 10.89 -29.21 10.50
N THR A 204 10.40 -28.42 11.44
CA THR A 204 11.17 -27.89 12.57
C THR A 204 11.08 -28.73 13.85
N ASP A 205 10.12 -29.65 13.94
CA ASP A 205 9.76 -30.34 15.17
C ASP A 205 9.40 -29.33 16.30
N GLY A 206 8.81 -28.20 15.91
CA GLY A 206 8.43 -27.09 16.79
C GLY A 206 6.93 -26.79 16.75
N GLU A 207 6.53 -25.75 17.48
CA GLU A 207 5.12 -25.31 17.60
C GLU A 207 4.95 -23.90 17.02
N SER A 208 3.92 -23.69 16.20
CA SER A 208 3.57 -22.35 15.71
C SER A 208 2.77 -21.57 16.75
N ILE A 209 3.11 -20.29 16.92
CA ILE A 209 2.35 -19.37 17.80
C ILE A 209 1.53 -18.34 17.01
N MET A 210 1.97 -18.01 15.80
CA MET A 210 1.29 -17.07 14.91
C MET A 210 1.70 -17.30 13.46
N ALA A 211 0.77 -16.96 12.57
CA ALA A 211 0.93 -16.95 11.13
C ALA A 211 0.17 -15.71 10.61
N ILE A 212 0.88 -14.62 10.37
CA ILE A 212 0.24 -13.31 10.11
C ILE A 212 1.08 -12.46 9.16
N LEU A 213 0.42 -11.60 8.37
CA LEU A 213 1.15 -10.60 7.60
C LEU A 213 1.98 -9.65 8.49
N SER A 214 3.09 -9.17 7.95
CA SER A 214 3.89 -8.10 8.54
C SER A 214 3.53 -6.77 7.90
N ASN A 215 3.18 -5.78 8.71
CA ASN A 215 3.02 -4.40 8.25
C ASN A 215 4.36 -3.71 7.99
N LEU A 216 5.48 -4.31 8.43
CA LEU A 216 6.82 -3.84 8.09
C LEU A 216 7.17 -4.28 6.66
N ALA A 217 6.53 -3.67 5.67
CA ALA A 217 6.61 -4.04 4.26
C ALA A 217 7.90 -3.56 3.58
N THR A 218 9.06 -4.05 4.05
CA THR A 218 10.39 -3.67 3.53
C THR A 218 10.60 -4.05 2.07
N ASN A 219 9.90 -5.06 1.54
CA ASN A 219 9.88 -5.42 0.12
C ASN A 219 8.91 -4.58 -0.74
N SER A 220 8.33 -3.51 -0.18
CA SER A 220 7.41 -2.60 -0.88
C SER A 220 7.78 -1.12 -0.73
N VAL A 221 9.07 -0.84 -0.50
CA VAL A 221 9.56 0.55 -0.36
C VAL A 221 9.48 1.29 -1.70
N VAL A 222 8.94 2.50 -1.65
CA VAL A 222 8.92 3.45 -2.77
C VAL A 222 9.73 4.68 -2.38
N THR A 223 10.68 5.05 -3.22
CA THR A 223 11.47 6.28 -3.04
C THR A 223 10.95 7.36 -3.98
N ALA A 224 10.67 8.55 -3.44
CA ALA A 224 10.31 9.74 -4.20
C ALA A 224 11.39 10.82 -4.05
N ARG A 225 11.76 11.49 -5.16
CA ARG A 225 12.81 12.51 -5.19
C ARG A 225 12.37 13.72 -6.00
N CYS A 226 12.66 14.92 -5.50
CA CYS A 226 12.64 16.15 -6.27
C CYS A 226 13.96 16.92 -6.04
N VAL A 227 14.29 17.86 -6.92
CA VAL A 227 15.50 18.70 -6.80
C VAL A 227 15.09 20.14 -7.06
N LEU A 228 15.16 20.99 -6.04
CA LEU A 228 14.79 22.40 -6.14
C LEU A 228 16.06 23.25 -6.19
N SER A 229 16.18 24.11 -7.20
CA SER A 229 17.21 25.15 -7.17
C SER A 229 16.83 26.23 -6.14
N PRO A 230 17.79 26.86 -5.43
CA PRO A 230 17.48 27.91 -4.45
C PRO A 230 16.60 29.03 -5.01
N ARG A 231 16.77 29.38 -6.30
CA ARG A 231 15.96 30.40 -6.99
C ARG A 231 14.46 30.11 -7.02
N ILE A 232 14.05 28.84 -6.94
CA ILE A 232 12.63 28.45 -6.89
C ILE A 232 12.04 28.72 -5.50
N LEU A 233 12.89 28.75 -4.47
CA LEU A 233 12.51 29.01 -3.08
C LEU A 233 12.54 30.50 -2.74
N ASP A 234 13.16 31.34 -3.59
CA ASP A 234 13.25 32.78 -3.38
C ASP A 234 11.85 33.38 -3.25
N THR A 235 11.59 33.97 -2.08
CA THR A 235 10.40 34.78 -1.88
C THR A 235 10.67 36.19 -2.40
N ARG A 236 9.74 36.76 -3.17
CA ARG A 236 9.76 38.19 -3.46
C ARG A 236 9.39 38.95 -2.18
N THR A 237 10.41 39.24 -1.36
CA THR A 237 10.38 40.36 -0.41
C THR A 237 10.55 41.66 -1.16
#